data_AF-A0A2W4RXG6-F1
#
_entry.id   AF-A0A2W4RXG6-F1
#
_cell.length_a   1.000
_cell.length_b   1.000
_cell.length_c   1.000
_cell.angle_alpha   90.00
_cell.angle_beta   90.00
_cell.angle_gamma   90.00
#
_symmetry.space_group_name_H-M   'P 1'
#
loop_
_entity.id
_entity.type
_entity.pdbx_description
1 polymer ?
#
loop_
_entity_poly.entity_id
_entity_poly.type
_entity_poly.pdbx_seq_one_letter_code
_entity_poly.pdbx_strand_id
1 'polypeptide(L)'
;MEPRSCSGARMRRPGGRRTHRPLLDSATRFAQRSRRSPGPRSGVLRLEFDPMKMLGWLAPLLILASCASRSEPIRRDDSAMGMAPALAVERFLQAVNRQDLTTMGRLFGTANGPIIDRDPRAEVEKRMFGIAAIPQHPHYSLEGEPLVPGLPYRRAEALYAVRYEMATTLDDVLSRRTRARLRNRDATAAAADEVAALVGPELGWSDEDRAAQVAAYRASSERERQVPDLPRLGALAGG
;
A
#
# COMPACT_ATOMS: atom_id res chain seq x y z
N MET A 1 3.66 54.05 -43.70
CA MET A 1 2.78 53.45 -44.71
C MET A 1 2.55 51.98 -44.37
N GLU A 2 1.59 51.70 -43.49
CA GLU A 2 0.64 50.59 -43.68
C GLU A 2 -0.49 51.11 -44.61
N PRO A 3 -1.48 50.33 -45.13
CA PRO A 3 -2.01 49.02 -44.64
C PRO A 3 -2.45 48.01 -45.74
N ARG A 4 -2.80 46.76 -45.36
CA ARG A 4 -3.91 45.89 -45.89
C ARG A 4 -4.05 44.70 -44.91
N SER A 5 -5.10 44.47 -44.12
CA SER A 5 -6.57 44.45 -44.26
C SER A 5 -7.15 43.35 -45.17
N CYS A 6 -7.70 42.31 -44.52
CA CYS A 6 -8.82 41.42 -44.91
C CYS A 6 -9.17 40.61 -43.64
N SER A 7 -10.15 40.99 -42.80
CA SER A 7 -11.62 40.89 -42.92
C SER A 7 -12.17 39.47 -43.12
N GLY A 8 -12.77 38.94 -42.04
CA GLY A 8 -14.14 38.41 -42.10
C GLY A 8 -14.34 36.90 -42.27
N ALA A 9 -14.52 36.17 -41.16
CA ALA A 9 -15.45 35.03 -41.12
C ALA A 9 -16.07 34.89 -39.72
N ARG A 10 -17.39 35.11 -39.66
CA ARG A 10 -18.24 35.08 -38.47
C ARG A 10 -19.04 33.77 -38.45
N MET A 11 -19.10 33.16 -37.25
CA MET A 11 -20.10 32.23 -36.70
C MET A 11 -20.62 31.03 -37.53
N ARG A 12 -20.52 29.84 -36.91
CA ARG A 12 -21.69 29.04 -36.51
C ARG A 12 -21.34 28.10 -35.34
N ARG A 13 -22.05 28.28 -34.22
CA ARG A 13 -22.09 27.33 -33.09
C ARG A 13 -23.04 26.17 -33.43
N PRO A 14 -22.76 24.95 -32.95
CA PRO A 14 -23.82 24.05 -32.52
C PRO A 14 -23.68 23.75 -31.03
N GLY A 15 -24.74 24.03 -30.28
CA GLY A 15 -24.90 23.59 -28.90
C GLY A 15 -25.15 22.09 -28.82
N GLY A 16 -24.42 21.42 -27.92
CA GLY A 16 -24.68 20.06 -27.47
C GLY A 16 -24.68 20.04 -25.96
N ARG A 17 -25.82 19.63 -25.38
CA ARG A 17 -26.18 19.77 -23.96
C ARG A 17 -25.23 18.99 -23.05
N ARG A 18 -24.78 19.66 -21.98
CA ARG A 18 -24.19 19.05 -20.79
C ARG A 18 -25.25 18.18 -20.12
N THR A 19 -25.11 16.87 -20.18
CA THR A 19 -25.80 15.97 -19.26
C THR A 19 -24.94 15.84 -18.02
N HIS A 20 -25.31 16.60 -16.99
CA HIS A 20 -24.89 16.35 -15.61
C HIS A 20 -25.34 14.94 -15.24
N ARG A 21 -24.38 14.05 -14.96
CA ARG A 21 -24.63 12.73 -14.42
C ARG A 21 -24.67 12.88 -12.90
N PRO A 22 -25.83 12.72 -12.23
CA PRO A 22 -25.90 12.88 -10.78
C PRO A 22 -25.14 11.73 -10.11
N LEU A 23 -24.22 12.12 -9.22
CA LEU A 23 -23.58 11.28 -8.23
C LEU A 23 -24.67 10.83 -7.24
N LEU A 24 -25.21 9.62 -7.43
CA LEU A 24 -26.14 9.00 -6.48
C LEU A 24 -25.34 8.21 -5.45
N ASP A 25 -25.05 8.93 -4.37
CA ASP A 25 -25.01 8.52 -2.97
C ASP A 25 -25.33 7.03 -2.69
N SER A 26 -24.28 6.26 -2.38
CA SER A 26 -24.35 4.82 -2.05
C SER A 26 -24.70 4.54 -0.59
N ALA A 27 -25.06 5.56 0.20
CA ALA A 27 -25.20 5.44 1.66
C ALA A 27 -26.57 4.96 2.18
N THR A 28 -27.58 4.67 1.34
CA THR A 28 -28.95 4.41 1.83
C THR A 28 -29.60 3.10 1.40
N ARG A 29 -28.86 2.16 0.78
CA ARG A 29 -29.44 0.88 0.33
C ARG A 29 -29.27 -0.32 1.28
N PHE A 30 -28.75 -0.11 2.50
CA PHE A 30 -28.59 -1.17 3.51
C PHE A 30 -29.62 -1.11 4.65
N ALA A 31 -30.45 -0.07 4.72
CA ALA A 31 -31.35 0.18 5.88
C ALA A 31 -32.82 -0.28 5.69
N GLN A 32 -33.16 -1.00 4.62
CA GLN A 32 -34.57 -1.31 4.30
C GLN A 32 -34.88 -2.81 4.13
N ARG A 33 -34.06 -3.69 4.72
CA ARG A 33 -34.27 -5.15 4.70
C ARG A 33 -34.58 -5.77 6.06
N SER A 34 -34.77 -4.97 7.11
CA SER A 34 -35.29 -5.42 8.41
C SER A 34 -36.71 -4.86 8.60
N ARG A 35 -37.73 -5.68 8.31
CA ARG A 35 -39.13 -5.59 8.80
C ARG A 35 -40.04 -6.43 7.89
N ARG A 36 -39.97 -7.75 8.01
CA ARG A 36 -41.10 -8.66 7.71
C ARG A 36 -40.97 -9.91 8.59
N SER A 37 -41.44 -9.80 9.83
CA SER A 37 -41.79 -10.97 10.65
C SER A 37 -43.19 -11.44 10.26
N PRO A 38 -43.43 -12.73 9.98
CA PRO A 38 -44.77 -13.28 9.90
C PRO A 38 -45.26 -13.64 11.31
N GLY A 39 -46.41 -13.09 11.71
CA GLY A 39 -47.11 -13.47 12.93
C GLY A 39 -47.79 -14.85 12.84
N PRO A 40 -48.22 -15.42 13.98
CA PRO A 40 -48.72 -16.78 14.04
C PRO A 40 -50.17 -16.86 13.51
N ARG A 41 -50.45 -17.84 12.65
CA ARG A 41 -51.82 -18.19 12.26
C ARG A 41 -52.29 -19.36 13.13
N SER A 42 -53.29 -19.08 13.95
CA SER A 42 -54.11 -20.06 14.65
C SER A 42 -54.95 -20.86 13.66
N GLY A 43 -54.64 -22.14 13.53
CA GLY A 43 -55.43 -23.11 12.78
C GLY A 43 -55.68 -24.31 13.68
N VAL A 44 -56.86 -24.37 14.27
CA VAL A 44 -57.36 -25.54 15.00
C VAL A 44 -57.65 -26.64 13.98
N LEU A 45 -56.91 -27.75 14.03
CA LEU A 45 -57.31 -28.99 13.37
C LEU A 45 -57.37 -30.12 14.39
N ARG A 46 -58.50 -30.83 14.33
CA ARG A 46 -58.97 -31.86 15.23
C ARG A 46 -57.99 -33.03 15.29
N LEU A 47 -57.66 -33.45 16.51
CA LEU A 47 -56.96 -34.69 16.79
C LEU A 47 -58.00 -35.82 16.86
N GLU A 48 -58.05 -36.68 15.85
CA GLU A 48 -58.57 -38.03 16.02
C GLU A 48 -57.44 -38.91 16.56
N PHE A 49 -57.62 -39.39 17.79
CA PHE A 49 -56.71 -40.26 18.52
C PHE A 49 -57.02 -41.72 18.18
N ASP A 50 -56.09 -42.42 17.53
CA ASP A 50 -56.16 -43.87 17.29
C ASP A 50 -55.17 -44.59 18.23
N PRO A 51 -55.65 -45.28 19.29
CA PRO A 51 -54.82 -45.69 20.43
C PRO A 51 -53.98 -46.96 20.22
N MET A 52 -53.91 -47.54 19.01
CA MET A 52 -53.30 -48.86 18.78
C MET A 52 -51.99 -48.86 17.98
N LYS A 53 -51.33 -47.70 17.80
CA LYS A 53 -50.04 -47.57 17.09
C LYS A 53 -48.90 -47.00 17.95
N MET A 54 -49.01 -47.10 19.26
CA MET A 54 -48.09 -46.53 20.27
C MET A 54 -47.21 -47.62 20.94
N LEU A 55 -46.58 -48.50 20.16
CA LEU A 55 -45.61 -49.48 20.70
C LEU A 55 -44.44 -49.82 19.76
N GLY A 56 -44.10 -48.96 18.80
CA GLY A 56 -43.02 -49.24 17.83
C GLY A 56 -41.96 -48.15 17.66
N TRP A 57 -42.00 -47.06 18.45
CA TRP A 57 -41.22 -45.85 18.16
C TRP A 57 -40.23 -45.47 19.28
N LEU A 58 -39.59 -46.47 19.89
CA LEU A 58 -38.40 -46.28 20.74
C LEU A 58 -37.25 -47.15 20.24
N ALA A 59 -36.64 -46.74 19.11
CA ALA A 59 -35.23 -46.92 18.72
C ALA A 59 -35.09 -46.57 17.22
N PRO A 60 -34.06 -45.85 16.73
CA PRO A 60 -32.84 -45.40 17.39
C PRO A 60 -32.62 -43.87 17.33
N LEU A 61 -32.14 -43.35 18.46
CA LEU A 61 -31.50 -42.05 18.62
C LEU A 61 -30.03 -42.18 18.18
N LEU A 62 -29.70 -41.89 16.92
CA LEU A 62 -28.33 -41.59 16.45
C LEU A 62 -28.36 -41.35 14.93
N ILE A 63 -27.54 -40.41 14.46
CA ILE A 63 -27.32 -39.98 13.07
C ILE A 63 -28.16 -38.77 12.63
N LEU A 64 -27.79 -37.60 13.14
CA LEU A 64 -27.61 -36.42 12.28
C LEU A 64 -26.18 -35.94 12.46
N ALA A 65 -25.28 -36.62 11.74
CA ALA A 65 -23.94 -36.15 11.49
C ALA A 65 -24.03 -34.79 10.77
N SER A 66 -23.50 -33.78 11.45
CA SER A 66 -23.25 -32.45 10.94
C SER A 66 -22.76 -32.49 9.49
N CYS A 67 -23.51 -31.86 8.58
CA CYS A 67 -22.98 -31.42 7.30
C CYS A 67 -21.97 -30.29 7.59
N ALA A 68 -20.77 -30.68 8.03
CA ALA A 68 -19.61 -29.81 7.99
C ALA A 68 -19.11 -29.82 6.55
N SER A 69 -19.37 -28.72 5.85
CA SER A 69 -18.76 -28.39 4.56
C SER A 69 -17.26 -28.64 4.64
N ARG A 70 -16.77 -29.64 3.91
CA ARG A 70 -15.35 -29.98 3.84
C ARG A 70 -14.68 -28.95 2.93
N SER A 71 -14.27 -27.82 3.49
CA SER A 71 -13.28 -26.95 2.86
C SER A 71 -11.93 -27.66 2.95
N GLU A 72 -11.40 -28.13 1.82
CA GLU A 72 -10.06 -28.71 1.77
C GLU A 72 -9.04 -27.68 2.27
N PRO A 73 -8.22 -28.00 3.29
CA PRO A 73 -7.12 -27.14 3.66
C PRO A 73 -6.07 -27.21 2.54
N ILE A 74 -5.70 -26.03 2.01
CA ILE A 74 -4.53 -25.87 1.14
C ILE A 74 -3.34 -26.49 1.88
N ARG A 75 -2.82 -27.61 1.37
CA ARG A 75 -1.57 -28.22 1.86
C ARG A 75 -0.44 -27.27 1.49
N ARG A 76 -0.07 -26.41 2.44
CA ARG A 76 1.12 -25.56 2.35
C ARG A 76 2.33 -26.38 2.77
N ASP A 77 3.39 -26.28 2.00
CA ASP A 77 4.67 -26.91 2.26
C ASP A 77 5.41 -26.14 3.37
N ASP A 78 5.80 -26.85 4.43
CA ASP A 78 6.07 -26.31 5.78
C ASP A 78 7.48 -25.70 5.96
N SER A 79 8.09 -25.15 4.90
CA SER A 79 9.49 -24.67 4.97
C SER A 79 9.62 -23.17 5.26
N ALA A 80 8.78 -22.69 6.17
CA ALA A 80 9.05 -21.64 7.17
C ALA A 80 8.25 -21.93 8.48
N MET A 81 7.75 -23.17 8.64
CA MET A 81 6.35 -23.38 9.04
C MET A 81 6.16 -24.47 10.11
N GLY A 82 7.12 -24.63 11.02
CA GLY A 82 6.96 -25.47 12.23
C GLY A 82 6.06 -24.87 13.33
N MET A 83 5.57 -23.63 13.15
CA MET A 83 4.64 -22.97 14.08
C MET A 83 3.22 -23.00 13.54
N ALA A 84 2.25 -23.21 14.44
CA ALA A 84 0.85 -23.00 14.13
C ALA A 84 0.64 -21.60 13.54
N PRO A 85 -0.19 -21.43 12.47
CA PRO A 85 -0.34 -20.15 11.78
C PRO A 85 -0.68 -18.97 12.70
N ALA A 86 -1.51 -19.19 13.72
CA ALA A 86 -1.87 -18.17 14.69
C ALA A 86 -0.66 -17.66 15.49
N LEU A 87 0.23 -18.57 15.91
CA LEU A 87 1.43 -18.23 16.67
C LEU A 87 2.45 -17.46 15.81
N ALA A 88 2.56 -17.80 14.52
CA ALA A 88 3.41 -17.05 13.60
C ALA A 88 2.94 -15.60 13.45
N VAL A 89 1.64 -15.37 13.28
CA VAL A 89 1.04 -14.02 13.22
C VAL A 89 1.26 -13.27 14.53
N GLU A 90 1.00 -13.90 15.67
CA GLU A 90 1.20 -13.28 16.98
C GLU A 90 2.66 -12.85 17.19
N ARG A 91 3.61 -13.75 16.92
CA ARG A 91 5.04 -13.47 17.05
C ARG A 91 5.49 -12.39 16.09
N PHE A 92 4.93 -12.34 14.89
CA PHE A 92 5.17 -11.28 13.92
C PHE A 92 4.67 -9.93 14.43
N LEU A 93 3.44 -9.85 14.94
CA LEU A 93 2.88 -8.61 15.49
C LEU A 93 3.62 -8.14 16.75
N GLN A 94 4.07 -9.07 17.60
CA GLN A 94 4.96 -8.74 18.72
C GLN A 94 6.31 -8.18 18.26
N ALA A 95 6.86 -8.71 17.17
CA ALA A 95 8.11 -8.19 16.58
C ALA A 95 7.91 -6.81 15.94
N VAL A 96 6.77 -6.59 15.27
CA VAL A 96 6.35 -5.29 14.73
C VAL A 96 6.28 -4.23 15.85
N ASN A 97 5.60 -4.54 16.96
CA ASN A 97 5.51 -3.62 18.09
C ASN A 97 6.88 -3.28 18.71
N ARG A 98 7.86 -4.20 18.61
CA ARG A 98 9.23 -4.03 19.10
C ARG A 98 10.20 -3.47 18.06
N GLN A 99 9.76 -3.20 16.83
CA GLN A 99 10.61 -2.87 15.68
C GLN A 99 11.77 -3.86 15.46
N ASP A 100 11.55 -5.13 15.73
CA ASP A 100 12.54 -6.19 15.53
C ASP A 100 12.49 -6.69 14.08
N LEU A 101 13.14 -5.92 13.19
CA LEU A 101 13.12 -6.16 11.74
C LEU A 101 13.72 -7.52 11.35
N THR A 102 14.67 -8.04 12.14
CA THR A 102 15.30 -9.34 11.89
C THR A 102 14.34 -10.47 12.21
N THR A 103 13.66 -10.42 13.36
CA THR A 103 12.63 -11.41 13.70
C THR A 103 11.45 -11.33 12.74
N MET A 104 11.04 -10.12 12.33
CA MET A 104 10.03 -9.94 11.29
C MET A 104 10.46 -10.63 9.98
N GLY A 105 11.69 -10.39 9.49
CA GLY A 105 12.18 -11.00 8.25
C GLY A 105 12.32 -12.52 8.29
N ARG A 106 12.49 -13.12 9.48
CA ARG A 106 12.47 -14.58 9.67
C ARG A 106 11.07 -15.18 9.64
N LEU A 107 10.10 -14.44 10.18
CA LEU A 107 8.70 -14.88 10.26
C LEU A 107 7.89 -14.55 8.99
N PHE A 108 8.36 -13.58 8.21
CA PHE A 108 7.72 -13.12 6.99
C PHE A 108 8.33 -13.85 5.78
N GLY A 109 7.53 -14.60 5.02
CA GLY A 109 8.05 -15.45 3.96
C GLY A 109 6.98 -16.02 3.03
N THR A 110 7.40 -16.96 2.19
CA THR A 110 6.53 -17.72 1.27
C THR A 110 6.79 -19.21 1.44
N ALA A 111 6.19 -20.06 0.60
CA ALA A 111 6.56 -21.48 0.54
C ALA A 111 8.07 -21.70 0.26
N ASN A 112 8.73 -20.74 -0.41
CA ASN A 112 10.16 -20.79 -0.71
C ASN A 112 11.05 -20.32 0.45
N GLY A 113 10.50 -20.19 1.66
CA GLY A 113 11.23 -19.79 2.86
C GLY A 113 11.06 -18.32 3.27
N PRO A 114 11.71 -17.94 4.39
CA PRO A 114 11.75 -16.59 4.91
C PRO A 114 12.29 -15.58 3.90
N ILE A 115 11.78 -14.35 3.94
CA ILE A 115 12.24 -13.28 3.05
C ILE A 115 13.71 -12.94 3.28
N ILE A 116 14.21 -13.11 4.52
CA ILE A 116 15.61 -12.88 4.88
C ILE A 116 16.60 -13.82 4.19
N ASP A 117 16.15 -15.02 3.81
CA ASP A 117 16.99 -16.02 3.14
C ASP A 117 16.96 -15.87 1.61
N ARG A 118 15.90 -15.25 1.07
CA ARG A 118 15.67 -15.14 -0.38
C ARG A 118 16.10 -13.80 -0.96
N ASP A 119 15.85 -12.70 -0.24
CA ASP A 119 16.03 -11.34 -0.76
C ASP A 119 17.26 -10.68 -0.12
N PRO A 120 17.94 -9.71 -0.79
CA PRO A 120 19.07 -9.00 -0.21
C PRO A 120 18.71 -8.31 1.10
N ARG A 121 19.58 -8.41 2.11
CA ARG A 121 19.34 -7.90 3.47
C ARG A 121 18.84 -6.45 3.54
N ALA A 122 19.46 -5.54 2.78
CA ALA A 122 19.06 -4.13 2.76
C ALA A 122 17.61 -3.93 2.27
N GLU A 123 17.16 -4.75 1.32
CA GLU A 123 15.79 -4.73 0.80
C GLU A 123 14.80 -5.31 1.82
N VAL A 124 15.19 -6.38 2.50
CA VAL A 124 14.40 -7.00 3.58
C VAL A 124 14.18 -6.02 4.72
N GLU A 125 15.25 -5.38 5.20
CA GLU A 125 15.19 -4.41 6.29
C GLU A 125 14.26 -3.24 5.94
N LYS A 126 14.38 -2.68 4.73
CA LYS A 126 13.49 -1.62 4.22
C LYS A 126 12.02 -2.04 4.22
N ARG A 127 11.73 -3.24 3.72
CA ARG A 127 10.35 -3.77 3.67
C ARG A 127 9.79 -4.02 5.08
N MET A 128 10.57 -4.64 5.96
CA MET A 128 10.15 -4.91 7.34
C MET A 128 9.93 -3.61 8.09
N PHE A 129 10.78 -2.61 7.89
CA PHE A 129 10.60 -1.28 8.47
C PHE A 129 9.29 -0.63 8.01
N GLY A 130 9.00 -0.67 6.70
CA GLY A 130 7.73 -0.14 6.18
C GLY A 130 6.50 -0.82 6.77
N ILE A 131 6.56 -2.13 7.04
CA ILE A 131 5.47 -2.84 7.73
C ILE A 131 5.41 -2.45 9.21
N ALA A 132 6.55 -2.29 9.88
CA ALA A 132 6.61 -1.93 11.30
C ALA A 132 6.13 -0.50 11.60
N ALA A 133 6.23 0.39 10.62
CA ALA A 133 5.81 1.79 10.76
C ALA A 133 4.28 1.97 10.74
N ILE A 134 3.54 1.05 10.09
CA ILE A 134 2.07 1.04 9.99
C ILE A 134 1.41 1.32 11.36
N PRO A 135 1.59 0.48 12.39
CA PRO A 135 0.90 0.66 13.68
C PRO A 135 1.34 1.88 14.49
N GLN A 136 2.45 2.54 14.15
CA GLN A 136 3.03 3.59 14.98
C GLN A 136 2.55 5.01 14.63
N HIS A 137 1.75 5.18 13.56
CA HIS A 137 1.30 6.49 13.14
C HIS A 137 -0.10 6.87 13.68
N PRO A 138 -0.23 8.00 14.43
CA PRO A 138 -1.52 8.46 14.96
C PRO A 138 -2.50 8.95 13.88
N HIS A 139 -2.04 9.16 12.64
CA HIS A 139 -2.87 9.52 11.48
C HIS A 139 -2.29 8.83 10.22
N TYR A 140 -2.90 7.72 9.78
CA TYR A 140 -2.34 6.89 8.71
C TYR A 140 -2.25 7.62 7.35
N SER A 141 -1.04 7.73 6.81
CA SER A 141 -0.74 7.81 5.37
C SER A 141 0.12 6.59 5.00
N LEU A 142 -0.20 5.90 3.90
CA LEU A 142 0.46 4.64 3.55
C LEU A 142 1.90 4.91 3.08
N GLU A 143 2.89 4.64 3.93
CA GLU A 143 4.32 4.79 3.64
C GLU A 143 4.86 3.79 2.58
N GLY A 144 3.99 2.92 2.06
CA GLY A 144 4.21 2.12 0.86
C GLY A 144 4.03 2.91 -0.45
N GLU A 145 3.65 4.19 -0.38
CA GLU A 145 3.61 5.05 -1.56
C GLU A 145 5.01 5.29 -2.14
N PRO A 146 5.11 5.52 -3.46
CA PRO A 146 6.36 5.94 -4.07
C PRO A 146 6.91 7.19 -3.38
N LEU A 147 8.19 7.18 -3.04
CA LEU A 147 8.92 8.36 -2.55
C LEU A 147 8.95 9.46 -3.62
N VAL A 148 9.12 9.04 -4.88
CA VAL A 148 9.15 9.90 -6.06
C VAL A 148 8.26 9.22 -7.11
N PRO A 149 7.26 9.91 -7.67
CA PRO A 149 6.38 9.33 -8.68
C PRO A 149 7.16 8.70 -9.84
N GLY A 150 6.81 7.47 -10.20
CA GLY A 150 7.44 6.72 -11.30
C GLY A 150 8.78 6.06 -10.96
N LEU A 151 9.30 6.19 -9.73
CA LEU A 151 10.49 5.47 -9.27
C LEU A 151 10.12 4.33 -8.30
N PRO A 152 10.93 3.27 -8.19
CA PRO A 152 10.59 2.10 -7.38
C PRO A 152 10.83 2.29 -5.87
N TYR A 153 11.27 3.47 -5.44
CA TYR A 153 11.62 3.76 -4.05
C TYR A 153 10.39 4.16 -3.26
N ARG A 154 10.28 3.70 -2.01
CA ARG A 154 9.13 3.96 -1.14
C ARG A 154 9.42 5.03 -0.09
N ARG A 155 8.37 5.72 0.37
CA ARG A 155 8.46 6.71 1.47
C ARG A 155 9.10 6.11 2.72
N ALA A 156 8.74 4.87 3.07
CA ALA A 156 9.36 4.12 4.17
C ALA A 156 10.90 3.98 4.04
N GLU A 157 11.44 3.85 2.82
CA GLU A 157 12.89 3.76 2.64
C GLU A 157 13.61 5.06 3.00
N ALA A 158 12.99 6.21 2.74
CA ALA A 158 13.56 7.51 3.12
C ALA A 158 13.57 7.70 4.64
N LEU A 159 12.51 7.26 5.33
CA LEU A 159 12.46 7.29 6.79
C LEU A 159 13.46 6.30 7.40
N TYR A 160 13.60 5.10 6.83
CA TYR A 160 14.64 4.15 7.24
C TYR A 160 16.04 4.73 7.09
N ALA A 161 16.29 5.39 5.94
CA ALA A 161 17.55 6.08 5.64
C ALA A 161 17.93 7.07 6.76
N VAL A 162 16.96 7.84 7.24
CA VAL A 162 17.14 8.83 8.31
C VAL A 162 17.37 8.16 9.66
N ARG A 163 16.48 7.25 10.06
CA ARG A 163 16.45 6.69 11.42
C ARG A 163 17.60 5.73 11.72
N TYR A 164 17.97 4.87 10.77
CA TYR A 164 18.91 3.76 11.03
C TYR A 164 20.17 3.84 10.19
N GLU A 165 20.11 4.65 9.14
CA GLU A 165 21.15 4.74 8.14
C GLU A 165 21.91 6.06 8.24
N MET A 166 21.58 6.94 9.18
CA MET A 166 22.26 8.24 9.44
C MET A 166 22.18 9.21 8.25
N ALA A 167 21.13 9.14 7.42
CA ALA A 167 20.88 10.15 6.42
C ALA A 167 20.45 11.46 7.10
N THR A 168 21.29 12.50 7.02
CA THR A 168 21.06 13.79 7.70
C THR A 168 20.70 14.92 6.74
N THR A 169 20.71 14.68 5.43
CA THR A 169 20.39 15.68 4.40
C THR A 169 19.46 15.11 3.35
N LEU A 170 18.75 16.00 2.65
CA LEU A 170 17.87 15.61 1.55
C LEU A 170 18.65 14.93 0.41
N ASP A 171 19.88 15.41 0.15
CA ASP A 171 20.77 14.81 -0.84
C ASP A 171 21.24 13.41 -0.43
N ASP A 172 21.48 13.12 0.85
CA ASP A 172 21.83 11.77 1.29
C ASP A 172 20.72 10.76 0.96
N VAL A 173 19.48 11.13 1.28
CA VAL A 173 18.30 10.30 1.01
C VAL A 173 18.15 10.05 -0.50
N LEU A 174 18.13 11.10 -1.31
CA LEU A 174 17.80 11.01 -2.74
C LEU A 174 18.96 10.57 -3.63
N SER A 175 20.20 10.86 -3.26
CA SER A 175 21.38 10.61 -4.08
C SER A 175 22.13 9.35 -3.65
N ARG A 176 22.21 9.05 -2.34
CA ARG A 176 23.04 7.96 -1.81
C ARG A 176 22.25 6.74 -1.35
N ARG A 177 21.20 6.91 -0.54
CA ARG A 177 20.45 5.79 0.10
C ARG A 177 19.40 5.15 -0.81
N THR A 178 18.73 5.98 -1.59
CA THR A 178 17.80 5.50 -2.62
C THR A 178 18.47 5.44 -3.99
N ARG A 179 19.43 6.34 -4.26
CA ARG A 179 19.97 6.59 -5.62
C ARG A 179 18.87 7.00 -6.62
N ALA A 180 17.77 7.58 -6.13
CA ALA A 180 16.67 8.06 -6.96
C ALA A 180 17.13 9.12 -7.98
N ARG A 181 18.05 9.99 -7.56
CA ARG A 181 18.62 11.05 -8.42
C ARG A 181 19.31 10.48 -9.67
N LEU A 182 20.06 9.39 -9.52
CA LEU A 182 20.74 8.73 -10.65
C LEU A 182 19.75 8.13 -11.66
N ARG A 183 18.54 7.76 -11.21
CA ARG A 183 17.51 7.22 -12.09
C ARG A 183 16.72 8.29 -12.82
N ASN A 184 16.32 9.34 -12.12
CA ASN A 184 15.57 10.44 -12.73
C ASN A 184 15.71 11.73 -11.90
N ARG A 185 16.77 12.47 -12.21
CA ARG A 185 17.12 13.72 -11.54
C ARG A 185 15.99 14.76 -11.57
N ASP A 186 15.29 14.90 -12.69
CA ASP A 186 14.27 15.95 -12.84
C ASP A 186 13.02 15.59 -12.01
N ALA A 187 12.64 14.31 -11.96
CA ALA A 187 11.56 13.84 -11.09
C ALA A 187 11.90 14.00 -9.60
N THR A 188 13.16 13.74 -9.20
CA THR A 188 13.56 13.93 -7.80
C THR A 188 13.63 15.40 -7.42
N ALA A 189 14.05 16.30 -8.33
CA ALA A 189 14.04 17.74 -8.09
C ALA A 189 12.61 18.31 -7.94
N ALA A 190 11.65 17.75 -8.69
CA ALA A 190 10.23 18.08 -8.55
C ALA A 190 9.66 17.58 -7.21
N ALA A 191 9.98 16.35 -6.80
CA ALA A 191 9.51 15.74 -5.55
C ALA A 191 10.25 16.23 -4.29
N ALA A 192 11.29 17.06 -4.42
CA ALA A 192 12.17 17.47 -3.33
C ALA A 192 11.43 18.06 -2.11
N ASP A 193 10.41 18.90 -2.34
CA ASP A 193 9.61 19.51 -1.27
C ASP A 193 8.85 18.45 -0.47
N GLU A 194 8.19 17.51 -1.15
CA GLU A 194 7.42 16.43 -0.49
C GLU A 194 8.31 15.48 0.30
N VAL A 195 9.49 15.17 -0.24
CA VAL A 195 10.46 14.31 0.45
C VAL A 195 11.03 15.03 1.68
N ALA A 196 11.35 16.32 1.56
CA ALA A 196 11.82 17.11 2.69
C ALA A 196 10.75 17.27 3.78
N ALA A 197 9.48 17.39 3.40
CA ALA A 197 8.34 17.41 4.33
C ALA A 197 8.15 16.06 5.04
N LEU A 198 8.45 14.95 4.36
CA LEU A 198 8.42 13.61 4.94
C LEU A 198 9.52 13.40 5.99
N VAL A 199 10.77 13.74 5.66
CA VAL A 199 11.92 13.41 6.51
C VAL A 199 12.28 14.50 7.52
N GLY A 200 11.85 15.74 7.29
CA GLY A 200 12.15 16.89 8.14
C GLY A 200 11.76 16.71 9.60
N PRO A 201 10.54 16.22 9.93
CA PRO A 201 10.14 15.97 11.32
C PRO A 201 11.06 14.99 12.06
N GLU A 202 11.54 13.94 11.39
CA GLU A 202 12.46 12.96 11.97
C GLU A 202 13.84 13.57 12.29
N LEU A 203 14.25 14.57 11.50
CA LEU A 203 15.54 15.27 11.66
C LEU A 203 15.43 16.54 12.51
N GLY A 204 14.23 16.91 12.96
CA GLY A 204 13.98 18.13 13.72
C GLY A 204 14.16 19.41 12.90
N TRP A 205 13.97 19.36 11.58
CA TRP A 205 14.10 20.53 10.71
C TRP A 205 12.99 21.56 10.94
N SER A 206 13.38 22.82 11.04
CA SER A 206 12.47 23.95 10.90
C SER A 206 11.97 24.08 9.45
N ASP A 207 10.99 24.96 9.22
CA ASP A 207 10.55 25.29 7.86
C ASP A 207 11.67 25.96 7.05
N GLU A 208 12.52 26.76 7.70
CA GLU A 208 13.72 27.36 7.13
C GLU A 208 14.75 26.29 6.74
N ASP A 209 15.02 25.32 7.62
CA ASP A 209 15.92 24.20 7.33
C ASP A 209 15.40 23.38 6.15
N ARG A 210 14.09 23.08 6.12
CA ARG A 210 13.46 22.35 5.02
C ARG A 210 13.64 23.08 3.71
N ALA A 211 13.37 24.40 3.67
CA ALA A 211 13.55 25.22 2.48
C ALA A 211 15.02 25.26 2.02
N ALA A 212 15.96 25.39 2.96
CA ALA A 212 17.40 25.38 2.68
C ALA A 212 17.86 24.04 2.09
N GLN A 213 17.39 22.91 2.64
CA GLN A 213 17.69 21.57 2.15
C GLN A 213 17.18 21.35 0.72
N VAL A 214 15.94 21.76 0.44
CA VAL A 214 15.37 21.69 -0.91
C VAL A 214 16.15 22.55 -1.90
N ALA A 215 16.45 23.80 -1.54
CA ALA A 215 17.20 24.71 -2.39
C ALA A 215 18.61 24.16 -2.70
N ALA A 216 19.31 23.66 -1.68
CA ALA A 216 20.63 23.04 -1.84
C ALA A 216 20.59 21.81 -2.75
N TYR A 217 19.58 20.94 -2.59
CA TYR A 217 19.40 19.76 -3.42
C TYR A 217 19.09 20.11 -4.88
N ARG A 218 18.18 21.06 -5.13
CA ARG A 218 17.84 21.54 -6.48
C ARG A 218 19.05 22.19 -7.16
N ALA A 219 19.80 23.02 -6.44
CA ALA A 219 21.02 23.63 -6.96
C ALA A 219 22.09 22.57 -7.31
N SER A 220 22.22 21.52 -6.49
CA SER A 220 23.11 20.39 -6.78
C SER A 220 22.67 19.65 -8.03
N SER A 221 21.36 19.40 -8.20
CA SER A 221 20.79 18.75 -9.39
C SER A 221 21.02 19.58 -10.66
N GLU A 222 20.82 20.89 -10.60
CA GLU A 222 21.05 21.76 -11.75
C GLU A 222 22.53 21.83 -12.14
N ARG A 223 23.47 21.88 -11.18
CA ARG A 223 24.90 21.83 -11.49
C ARG A 223 25.29 20.58 -12.27
N GLU A 224 24.74 19.43 -11.89
CA GLU A 224 24.97 18.16 -12.61
C GLU A 224 24.39 18.19 -14.03
N ARG A 225 23.29 18.91 -14.26
CA ARG A 225 22.71 19.11 -15.60
C ARG A 225 23.62 19.91 -16.53
N GLN A 226 24.40 20.83 -15.97
CA GLN A 226 25.25 21.75 -16.72
C GLN A 226 26.64 21.19 -17.05
N VAL A 227 26.99 19.99 -16.56
CA VAL A 227 28.25 19.33 -16.93
C VAL A 227 28.18 18.96 -18.42
N PRO A 228 29.03 19.55 -19.28
CA PRO A 228 29.04 19.26 -20.71
C PRO A 228 29.43 17.79 -20.98
N ASP A 229 28.95 17.27 -22.11
CA ASP A 229 29.23 15.93 -22.65
C ASP A 229 30.71 15.54 -22.41
N LEU A 230 30.94 14.49 -21.61
CA LEU A 230 32.26 13.89 -21.52
C LEU A 230 32.64 13.44 -22.94
N PRO A 231 33.87 13.70 -23.41
CA PRO A 231 34.26 13.29 -24.76
C PRO A 231 34.00 11.79 -24.90
N ARG A 232 33.16 11.42 -25.89
CA ARG A 232 32.91 10.01 -26.21
C ARG A 232 34.28 9.35 -26.34
N LEU A 233 34.53 8.31 -25.55
CA LEU A 233 35.80 7.58 -25.44
C LEU A 233 36.36 7.03 -26.78
N GLY A 234 35.71 7.26 -27.92
CA GLY A 234 36.22 6.98 -29.25
C GLY A 234 37.26 7.96 -29.79
N ALA A 235 37.52 9.10 -29.13
CA ALA A 235 38.51 10.08 -29.59
C ALA A 235 39.98 9.79 -29.17
N LEU A 236 40.21 8.78 -28.33
CA LEU A 236 41.56 8.40 -27.85
C LEU A 236 42.10 7.11 -28.51
N ALA A 237 41.42 6.56 -29.50
CA ALA A 237 41.78 5.31 -30.17
C ALA A 237 42.24 5.49 -31.63
N GLY A 238 42.87 6.63 -31.95
CA GLY A 238 43.42 6.89 -33.29
C GLY A 238 44.71 7.70 -33.21
N GLY A 239 45.83 7.00 -33.05
CA GLY A 239 47.20 7.50 -33.15
C GLY A 239 48.13 6.35 -33.49
#